data_AF-A0A6M2D6D4-F1
#
_entry.id   AF-A0A6M2D6D4-F1
#
_cell.length_a   1.000
_cell.length_b   1.000
_cell.length_c   1.000
_cell.angle_alpha   90.00
_cell.angle_beta   90.00
_cell.angle_gamma   90.00
#
_symmetry.space_group_name_H-M   'P 1'
#
loop_
_entity.id
_entity.type
_entity.pdbx_description
1 polymer ?
#
loop_
_entity_poly.entity_id
_entity_poly.type
_entity_poly.pdbx_seq_one_letter_code
_entity_poly.pdbx_strand_id
1 'polypeptide(L)'
;LKLPLPENLEPQRIAAQGRPPTESELRSAMVGFRRCFEVLAASGKPVVGHNMLLDLLLLYHQFCEPLPKSYAKLKAGLSSVFPAVYDTKHMSLQLRQQGISGLKELVSGADLFSLFKALSEVKVPYAPRVVGAPENLRAHEAGCDAYAAGFVFLKLAHIVAQKPLEVSCALSWRSLQHTVRLYANQVNLIRAQYHHLSLGPTDKVAETRPPWLCIRLPEQAQAQVRAVLSRCGTVDIRCLSRNCLLVAVGNYGCARDIVEAFQEDPSVKVVKYKSYQHNSVVRAWLWTAAVASLGLMATCALQLAAVRVPIL
;
A
#
# COMPACT_ATOMS: atom_id res chain seq x y z
N LEU A 1 17.78 4.70 -16.27
CA LEU A 1 18.96 3.84 -16.00
C LEU A 1 18.70 2.47 -16.61
N LYS A 2 19.33 2.11 -17.73
CA LYS A 2 19.44 0.71 -18.15
C LYS A 2 20.82 0.26 -17.71
N LEU A 3 20.88 -0.57 -16.67
CA LEU A 3 22.13 -1.15 -16.20
C LEU A 3 22.52 -2.25 -17.20
N PRO A 4 23.64 -2.14 -17.93
CA PRO A 4 24.10 -3.22 -18.80
C PRO A 4 24.43 -4.44 -17.95
N LEU A 5 24.13 -5.64 -18.46
CA LEU A 5 24.56 -6.88 -17.81
C LEU A 5 26.09 -6.91 -17.78
N PRO A 6 26.73 -7.19 -16.63
CA PRO A 6 28.17 -7.36 -16.57
C PRO A 6 28.61 -8.55 -17.44
N GLU A 7 29.71 -8.39 -18.18
CA GLU A 7 30.23 -9.43 -19.10
C GLU A 7 30.66 -10.73 -18.40
N ASN A 8 30.95 -10.67 -17.09
CA ASN A 8 31.38 -11.81 -16.31
C ASN A 8 30.66 -11.88 -14.96
N LEU A 9 29.85 -12.93 -14.78
CA LEU A 9 29.01 -13.15 -13.59
C LEU A 9 29.69 -14.00 -12.52
N GLU A 10 30.86 -14.59 -12.82
CA GLU A 10 31.57 -15.48 -11.91
C GLU A 10 32.19 -14.72 -10.72
N PRO A 11 32.06 -15.24 -9.48
CA PRO A 11 32.74 -14.69 -8.31
C PRO A 11 34.26 -14.81 -8.49
N GLN A 12 34.95 -13.69 -8.69
CA GLN A 12 36.41 -13.67 -8.74
C GLN A 12 36.96 -13.82 -7.31
N ARG A 13 37.75 -14.88 -7.07
CA ARG A 13 38.48 -15.06 -5.81
C ARG A 13 39.58 -14.01 -5.69
N ILE A 14 39.49 -13.16 -4.68
CA ILE A 14 40.51 -12.16 -4.35
C ILE A 14 41.80 -12.88 -3.91
N ALA A 15 42.95 -12.40 -4.37
CA ALA A 15 44.28 -12.87 -3.94
C ALA A 15 44.58 -14.36 -4.19
N ALA A 16 44.03 -14.95 -5.26
CA ALA A 16 44.20 -16.37 -5.60
C ALA A 16 45.65 -16.86 -5.83
N GLN A 17 46.66 -15.97 -5.76
CA GLN A 17 48.07 -16.26 -6.08
C GLN A 17 49.09 -15.72 -5.04
N GLY A 18 48.67 -15.45 -3.79
CA GLY A 18 49.60 -15.05 -2.72
C GLY A 18 50.19 -13.64 -2.85
N ARG A 19 49.76 -12.86 -3.85
CA ARG A 19 50.08 -11.42 -4.00
C ARG A 19 49.01 -10.54 -3.33
N PRO A 20 49.35 -9.31 -2.92
CA PRO A 20 48.33 -8.34 -2.53
C PRO A 20 47.32 -8.11 -3.68
N PRO A 21 46.02 -7.98 -3.36
CA PRO A 21 45.00 -7.74 -4.36
C PRO A 21 45.18 -6.36 -5.02
N THR A 22 44.92 -6.27 -6.32
CA THR A 22 44.97 -4.99 -7.02
C THR A 22 43.77 -4.12 -6.63
N GLU A 23 43.87 -2.81 -6.87
CA GLU A 23 42.76 -1.89 -6.64
C GLU A 23 41.50 -2.28 -7.44
N SER A 24 41.67 -2.82 -8.65
CA SER A 24 40.56 -3.32 -9.48
C SER A 24 39.88 -4.55 -8.86
N GLU A 25 40.65 -5.48 -8.29
CA GLU A 25 40.12 -6.67 -7.60
C GLU A 25 39.36 -6.27 -6.34
N LEU A 26 39.90 -5.31 -5.57
CA LEU A 26 39.23 -4.76 -4.39
C LEU A 26 37.93 -4.04 -4.76
N ARG A 27 37.94 -3.16 -5.77
CA ARG A 27 36.74 -2.48 -6.27
C ARG A 27 35.69 -3.48 -6.76
N SER A 28 36.11 -4.49 -7.53
CA SER A 28 35.26 -5.56 -8.02
C SER A 28 34.58 -6.30 -6.85
N ALA A 29 35.34 -6.67 -5.83
CA ALA A 29 34.83 -7.32 -4.63
C ALA A 29 33.85 -6.46 -3.83
N MET A 30 34.11 -5.15 -3.74
CA MET A 30 33.25 -4.21 -3.00
C MET A 30 31.85 -4.03 -3.61
N VAL A 31 31.65 -4.39 -4.89
CA VAL A 31 30.30 -4.35 -5.50
C VAL A 31 29.33 -5.29 -4.79
N GLY A 32 29.80 -6.47 -4.37
CA GLY A 32 29.02 -7.44 -3.58
C GLY A 32 27.66 -7.78 -4.19
N PHE A 33 26.61 -7.72 -3.37
CA PHE A 33 25.24 -8.09 -3.74
C PHE A 33 24.64 -7.22 -4.85
N ARG A 34 25.20 -6.03 -5.12
CA ARG A 34 24.70 -5.16 -6.20
C ARG A 34 24.74 -5.85 -7.57
N ARG A 35 25.63 -6.83 -7.78
CA ARG A 35 25.65 -7.65 -8.99
C ARG A 35 24.34 -8.42 -9.20
N CYS A 36 23.78 -9.01 -8.15
CA CYS A 36 22.49 -9.70 -8.20
C CYS A 36 21.36 -8.73 -8.58
N PHE A 37 21.41 -7.52 -8.01
CA PHE A 37 20.46 -6.46 -8.32
C PHE A 37 20.57 -5.99 -9.78
N GLU A 38 21.78 -5.79 -10.30
CA GLU A 38 22.03 -5.40 -11.69
C GLU A 38 21.47 -6.44 -12.67
N VAL A 39 21.68 -7.74 -12.39
CA VAL A 39 21.08 -8.83 -13.18
C VAL A 39 19.56 -8.79 -13.13
N LEU A 40 18.98 -8.60 -11.94
CA LEU A 40 17.53 -8.50 -11.76
C LEU A 40 16.95 -7.33 -12.57
N ALA A 41 17.54 -6.14 -12.45
CA ALA A 41 17.11 -4.93 -13.16
C ALA A 41 17.27 -5.08 -14.68
N ALA A 42 18.40 -5.61 -15.14
CA ALA A 42 18.68 -5.79 -16.56
C ALA A 42 17.82 -6.88 -17.22
N SER A 43 17.30 -7.84 -16.43
CA SER A 43 16.46 -8.92 -16.96
C SER A 43 15.16 -8.41 -17.60
N GLY A 44 14.66 -7.24 -17.18
CA GLY A 44 13.39 -6.69 -17.62
C GLY A 44 12.17 -7.56 -17.30
N LYS A 45 12.33 -8.61 -16.48
CA LYS A 45 11.26 -9.53 -16.10
C LYS A 45 10.34 -8.87 -15.06
N PRO A 46 9.06 -9.29 -14.99
CA PRO A 46 8.17 -8.81 -13.96
C PRO A 46 8.67 -9.18 -12.55
N VAL A 47 8.57 -8.23 -11.63
CA VAL A 47 8.83 -8.44 -10.20
C VAL A 47 7.52 -8.63 -9.48
N VAL A 48 7.44 -9.66 -8.65
CA VAL A 48 6.26 -9.99 -7.86
C VAL A 48 6.60 -9.87 -6.38
N GLY A 49 5.69 -9.32 -5.60
CA GLY A 49 5.84 -9.25 -4.15
C GLY A 49 4.49 -9.16 -3.45
N HIS A 50 4.52 -9.03 -2.12
CA HIS A 50 3.31 -8.89 -1.32
C HIS A 50 3.44 -7.67 -0.41
N ASN A 51 2.61 -6.65 -0.64
CA ASN A 51 2.71 -5.39 0.09
C ASN A 51 4.13 -4.79 0.00
N MET A 52 4.65 -4.70 -1.22
CA MET A 52 6.09 -4.63 -1.49
C MET A 52 6.66 -3.21 -1.62
N LEU A 53 5.92 -2.18 -1.18
CA LEU A 53 6.37 -0.80 -1.32
C LEU A 53 7.72 -0.59 -0.65
N LEU A 54 7.88 -1.06 0.59
CA LEU A 54 9.11 -0.87 1.34
C LEU A 54 10.28 -1.63 0.68
N ASP A 55 10.04 -2.83 0.16
CA ASP A 55 11.05 -3.62 -0.55
C ASP A 55 11.58 -2.85 -1.77
N LEU A 56 10.68 -2.27 -2.57
CA LEU A 56 11.05 -1.46 -3.73
C LEU A 56 11.86 -0.23 -3.34
N LEU A 57 11.46 0.47 -2.27
CA LEU A 57 12.17 1.65 -1.78
C LEU A 57 13.56 1.29 -1.26
N LEU A 58 13.69 0.20 -0.51
CA LEU A 58 14.97 -0.27 0.04
C LEU A 58 15.91 -0.74 -1.07
N LEU A 59 15.41 -1.55 -2.01
CA LEU A 59 16.20 -2.00 -3.17
C LEU A 59 16.70 -0.81 -3.99
N TYR A 60 15.84 0.16 -4.26
CA TYR A 60 16.25 1.37 -4.97
C TYR A 60 17.29 2.17 -4.18
N HIS A 61 17.04 2.42 -2.89
CA HIS A 61 17.92 3.22 -2.05
C HIS A 61 19.31 2.61 -1.91
N GLN A 62 19.38 1.30 -1.73
CA GLN A 62 20.62 0.58 -1.45
C GLN A 62 21.44 0.30 -2.71
N PHE A 63 20.78 0.01 -3.85
CA PHE A 63 21.47 -0.52 -5.03
C PHE A 63 21.40 0.36 -6.28
N CYS A 64 20.51 1.36 -6.32
CA CYS A 64 20.47 2.38 -7.37
C CYS A 64 21.11 3.69 -6.92
N GLU A 65 20.40 4.44 -6.07
CA GLU A 65 20.76 5.79 -5.64
C GLU A 65 19.91 6.21 -4.43
N PRO A 66 20.31 7.24 -3.67
CA PRO A 66 19.50 7.79 -2.60
C PRO A 66 18.07 8.12 -3.04
N LEU A 67 17.07 7.86 -2.17
CA LEU A 67 15.67 8.14 -2.52
C LEU A 67 15.50 9.63 -2.88
N PRO A 68 14.94 9.95 -4.05
CA PRO A 68 14.80 11.33 -4.47
C PRO A 68 13.75 12.05 -3.63
N LYS A 69 13.95 13.35 -3.42
CA LYS A 69 13.00 14.21 -2.67
C LYS A 69 11.65 14.39 -3.37
N SER A 70 11.58 14.10 -4.67
CA SER A 70 10.37 14.26 -5.48
C SER A 70 9.74 12.89 -5.76
N TYR A 71 8.45 12.77 -5.46
CA TYR A 71 7.66 11.59 -5.78
C TYR A 71 7.68 11.26 -7.28
N ALA A 72 7.60 12.27 -8.16
CA ALA A 72 7.66 12.07 -9.61
C ALA A 72 9.00 11.45 -10.05
N LYS A 73 10.12 11.87 -9.45
CA LYS A 73 11.44 11.30 -9.71
C LYS A 73 11.54 9.87 -9.19
N LEU A 74 11.03 9.61 -7.99
CA LEU A 74 11.00 8.25 -7.41
C LEU A 74 10.25 7.29 -8.32
N LYS A 75 9.08 7.71 -8.79
CA LYS A 75 8.23 6.95 -9.70
C LYS A 75 8.94 6.65 -11.02
N ALA A 76 9.55 7.67 -11.64
CA ALA A 76 10.32 7.48 -12.87
C ALA A 76 11.54 6.54 -12.67
N GLY A 77 12.23 6.66 -11.53
CA GLY A 77 13.35 5.80 -11.16
C GLY A 77 12.92 4.35 -11.00
N LEU A 78 11.89 4.09 -10.18
CA LEU A 78 11.36 2.74 -9.96
C LEU A 78 10.87 2.10 -11.25
N SER A 79 10.13 2.82 -12.09
CA SER A 79 9.62 2.28 -13.36
C SER A 79 10.71 2.05 -14.40
N SER A 80 11.85 2.77 -14.30
CA SER A 80 13.03 2.50 -15.14
C SER A 80 13.74 1.20 -14.73
N VAL A 81 13.71 0.84 -13.46
CA VAL A 81 14.42 -0.32 -12.89
C VAL A 81 13.53 -1.57 -12.95
N PHE A 82 12.26 -1.41 -12.59
CA PHE A 82 11.27 -2.47 -12.53
C PHE A 82 10.12 -2.16 -13.49
N PRO A 83 10.21 -2.59 -14.77
CA PRO A 83 9.25 -2.20 -15.79
C PRO A 83 7.83 -2.76 -15.54
N ALA A 84 7.73 -3.88 -14.84
CA ALA A 84 6.48 -4.48 -14.43
C ALA A 84 6.58 -5.00 -12.99
N VAL A 85 5.74 -4.47 -12.11
CA VAL A 85 5.63 -4.87 -10.70
C VAL A 85 4.22 -5.36 -10.42
N TYR A 86 4.09 -6.49 -9.72
CA TYR A 86 2.81 -7.02 -9.27
C TYR A 86 2.81 -7.19 -7.76
N ASP A 87 1.99 -6.38 -7.09
CA ASP A 87 1.76 -6.53 -5.65
C ASP A 87 0.55 -7.42 -5.41
N THR A 88 0.80 -8.62 -4.90
CA THR A 88 -0.24 -9.62 -4.63
C THR A 88 -1.24 -9.16 -3.58
N LYS A 89 -0.85 -8.33 -2.61
CA LYS A 89 -1.79 -7.75 -1.64
C LYS A 89 -2.79 -6.87 -2.36
N HIS A 90 -2.32 -5.96 -3.21
CA HIS A 90 -3.19 -5.08 -4.00
C HIS A 90 -4.09 -5.88 -4.95
N MET A 91 -3.49 -6.77 -5.75
CA MET A 91 -4.23 -7.62 -6.70
C MET A 91 -5.35 -8.40 -5.99
N SER A 92 -5.03 -9.03 -4.86
CA SER A 92 -6.00 -9.79 -4.08
C SER A 92 -7.17 -8.90 -3.59
N LEU A 93 -6.88 -7.73 -3.00
CA LEU A 93 -7.90 -6.79 -2.53
C LEU A 93 -8.81 -6.29 -3.67
N GLN A 94 -8.25 -6.00 -4.84
CA GLN A 94 -9.02 -5.60 -6.02
C GLN A 94 -9.97 -6.70 -6.48
N LEU A 95 -9.49 -7.94 -6.57
CA LEU A 95 -10.31 -9.09 -6.97
C LEU A 95 -11.46 -9.35 -5.99
N ARG A 96 -11.23 -9.12 -4.70
CA ARG A 96 -12.29 -9.17 -3.67
C ARG A 96 -13.39 -8.13 -3.94
N GLN A 97 -13.02 -6.91 -4.32
CA GLN A 97 -13.99 -5.84 -4.61
C GLN A 97 -14.79 -6.12 -5.88
N GLN A 98 -14.19 -6.76 -6.88
CA GLN A 98 -14.88 -7.18 -8.11
C GLN A 98 -15.89 -8.32 -7.90
N GLY A 99 -16.04 -8.84 -6.67
CA GLY A 99 -17.08 -9.80 -6.31
C GLY A 99 -16.95 -11.14 -7.03
N ILE A 100 -15.72 -11.60 -7.30
CA ILE A 100 -15.51 -12.95 -7.84
C ILE A 100 -15.98 -13.97 -6.78
N SER A 101 -17.12 -14.62 -7.05
CA SER A 101 -17.72 -15.65 -6.18
C SER A 101 -16.69 -16.70 -5.79
N GLY A 102 -16.65 -17.08 -4.51
CA GLY A 102 -15.66 -18.00 -3.93
C GLY A 102 -14.33 -17.33 -3.54
N LEU A 103 -13.88 -16.29 -4.25
CA LEU A 103 -12.60 -15.61 -3.95
C LEU A 103 -12.72 -14.56 -2.84
N LYS A 104 -13.93 -14.01 -2.63
CA LYS A 104 -14.18 -12.95 -1.64
C LYS A 104 -13.82 -13.37 -0.20
N GLU A 105 -14.09 -14.64 0.15
CA GLU A 105 -13.78 -15.21 1.46
C GLU A 105 -12.31 -15.58 1.59
N LEU A 106 -11.74 -16.17 0.54
CA LEU A 106 -10.32 -16.57 0.46
C LEU A 106 -9.36 -15.38 0.55
N VAL A 107 -9.80 -14.20 0.14
CA VAL A 107 -8.96 -13.00 -0.01
C VAL A 107 -9.28 -11.93 1.05
N SER A 108 -9.62 -12.35 2.26
CA SER A 108 -10.14 -11.47 3.34
C SER A 108 -9.11 -10.50 3.96
N GLY A 109 -8.24 -9.88 3.16
CA GLY A 109 -7.23 -8.94 3.66
C GLY A 109 -6.16 -9.59 4.53
N ALA A 110 -6.06 -10.92 4.47
CA ALA A 110 -5.14 -11.73 5.26
C ALA A 110 -3.68 -11.47 4.88
N ASP A 111 -2.77 -11.81 5.78
CA ASP A 111 -1.34 -11.85 5.51
C ASP A 111 -1.00 -12.82 4.37
N LEU A 112 0.25 -12.76 3.89
CA LEU A 112 0.72 -13.55 2.76
C LEU A 112 0.51 -15.06 2.94
N PHE A 113 0.81 -15.58 4.13
CA PHE A 113 0.78 -17.03 4.38
C PHE A 113 -0.65 -17.55 4.53
N SER A 114 -1.53 -16.77 5.15
CA SER A 114 -2.97 -17.06 5.16
C SER A 114 -3.54 -17.12 3.74
N LEU A 115 -3.17 -16.16 2.89
CA LEU A 115 -3.59 -16.14 1.48
C LEU A 115 -3.00 -17.31 0.68
N PHE A 116 -1.71 -17.61 0.89
CA PHE A 116 -1.03 -18.75 0.29
C PHE A 116 -1.71 -20.07 0.66
N LYS A 117 -2.01 -20.28 1.94
CA LYS A 117 -2.68 -21.49 2.43
C LYS A 117 -4.08 -21.62 1.82
N ALA A 118 -4.88 -20.56 1.90
CA ALA A 118 -6.22 -20.54 1.32
C ALA A 118 -6.20 -20.88 -0.18
N LEU A 119 -5.29 -20.28 -0.95
CA LEU A 119 -5.17 -20.53 -2.39
C LEU A 119 -4.57 -21.90 -2.75
N SER A 120 -3.77 -22.49 -1.85
CA SER A 120 -3.22 -23.84 -2.04
C SER A 120 -4.29 -24.92 -1.95
N GLU A 121 -5.30 -24.71 -1.10
CA GLU A 121 -6.43 -25.64 -0.92
C GLU A 121 -7.43 -25.57 -2.10
N VAL A 122 -7.42 -24.48 -2.87
CA VAL A 122 -8.31 -24.33 -4.03
C VAL A 122 -7.79 -25.14 -5.22
N LYS A 123 -8.58 -26.12 -5.63
CA LYS A 123 -8.40 -26.85 -6.88
C LYS A 123 -8.84 -25.98 -8.04
N VAL A 124 -7.88 -25.57 -8.87
CA VAL A 124 -8.15 -24.81 -10.08
C VAL A 124 -7.65 -25.64 -11.27
N PRO A 125 -8.54 -26.08 -12.18
CA PRO A 125 -8.15 -26.90 -13.33
C PRO A 125 -7.04 -26.24 -14.14
N TYR A 126 -6.11 -27.03 -14.67
CA TYR A 126 -5.02 -26.56 -15.54
C TYR A 126 -4.13 -25.44 -14.96
N ALA A 127 -4.15 -25.22 -13.64
CA ALA A 127 -3.27 -24.24 -13.01
C ALA A 127 -1.80 -24.67 -13.14
N PRO A 128 -0.88 -23.71 -13.36
CA PRO A 128 0.53 -24.03 -13.48
C PRO A 128 1.06 -24.66 -12.19
N ARG A 129 1.88 -25.71 -12.33
CA ARG A 129 2.61 -26.30 -11.19
C ARG A 129 3.83 -25.44 -10.88
N VAL A 130 3.87 -24.88 -9.68
CA VAL A 130 5.05 -24.20 -9.16
C VAL A 130 6.01 -25.26 -8.61
N VAL A 131 7.27 -25.21 -9.03
CA VAL A 131 8.33 -26.12 -8.59
C VAL A 131 9.40 -25.35 -7.81
N GLY A 132 10.20 -26.06 -7.00
CA GLY A 132 11.26 -25.45 -6.19
C GLY A 132 10.76 -24.83 -4.89
N ALA A 133 9.72 -25.42 -4.29
CA ALA A 133 9.31 -25.06 -2.94
C ALA A 133 10.43 -25.36 -1.94
N PRO A 134 10.70 -24.48 -0.97
CA PRO A 134 11.60 -24.82 0.14
C PRO A 134 11.03 -25.98 0.95
N GLU A 135 11.90 -26.85 1.46
CA GLU A 135 11.48 -28.02 2.26
C GLU A 135 10.64 -27.60 3.47
N ASN A 136 11.05 -26.52 4.13
CA ASN A 136 10.36 -25.92 5.27
C ASN A 136 9.93 -24.50 4.93
N LEU A 137 8.68 -24.34 4.50
CA LEU A 137 8.13 -23.02 4.20
C LEU A 137 7.81 -22.28 5.50
N ARG A 138 8.63 -21.29 5.86
CA ARG A 138 8.50 -20.48 7.08
C ARG A 138 8.15 -19.04 6.74
N ALA A 139 7.13 -18.50 7.41
CA ALA A 139 6.83 -17.09 7.31
C ALA A 139 7.98 -16.24 7.87
N HIS A 140 8.18 -15.06 7.29
CA HIS A 140 9.21 -14.09 7.68
C HIS A 140 10.65 -14.49 7.31
N GLU A 141 10.80 -15.48 6.43
CA GLU A 141 12.06 -15.77 5.76
C GLU A 141 11.96 -15.30 4.30
N ALA A 142 12.84 -14.39 3.87
CA ALA A 142 12.71 -13.69 2.59
C ALA A 142 12.54 -14.63 1.38
N GLY A 143 13.27 -15.75 1.33
CA GLY A 143 13.14 -16.74 0.26
C GLY A 143 11.79 -17.48 0.28
N CYS A 144 11.28 -17.83 1.46
CA CYS A 144 9.98 -18.47 1.62
C CYS A 144 8.83 -17.49 1.29
N ASP A 145 8.93 -16.25 1.74
CA ASP A 145 7.96 -15.19 1.45
C ASP A 145 7.93 -14.88 -0.07
N ALA A 146 9.10 -14.83 -0.73
CA ALA A 146 9.18 -14.65 -2.18
C ALA A 146 8.54 -15.82 -2.95
N TYR A 147 8.78 -17.07 -2.52
CA TYR A 147 8.11 -18.24 -3.10
C TYR A 147 6.59 -18.16 -2.92
N ALA A 148 6.11 -17.87 -1.71
CA ALA A 148 4.69 -17.75 -1.42
C ALA A 148 4.03 -16.63 -2.24
N ALA A 149 4.68 -15.46 -2.36
CA ALA A 149 4.18 -14.36 -3.18
C ALA A 149 4.10 -14.74 -4.66
N GLY A 150 5.12 -15.41 -5.20
CA GLY A 150 5.12 -15.93 -6.58
C GLY A 150 3.99 -16.94 -6.82
N PHE A 151 3.80 -17.88 -5.89
CA PHE A 151 2.71 -18.86 -5.95
C PHE A 151 1.33 -18.17 -5.95
N VAL A 152 1.11 -17.26 -5.00
CA VAL A 152 -0.14 -16.50 -4.87
C VAL A 152 -0.43 -15.74 -6.16
N PHE A 153 0.56 -15.03 -6.72
CA PHE A 153 0.40 -14.30 -7.97
C PHE A 153 -0.01 -15.22 -9.12
N LEU A 154 0.70 -16.34 -9.33
CA LEU A 154 0.40 -17.27 -10.42
C LEU A 154 -1.00 -17.87 -10.28
N LYS A 155 -1.40 -18.23 -9.06
CA LYS A 155 -2.72 -18.79 -8.79
C LYS A 155 -3.83 -17.76 -9.02
N LEU A 156 -3.67 -16.53 -8.53
CA LEU A 156 -4.63 -15.45 -8.78
C LEU A 156 -4.71 -15.11 -10.27
N ALA A 157 -3.58 -14.99 -10.96
CA ALA A 157 -3.53 -14.73 -12.40
C ALA A 157 -4.35 -15.76 -13.19
N HIS A 158 -4.17 -17.05 -12.84
CA HIS A 158 -4.86 -18.15 -13.49
C HIS A 158 -6.37 -18.16 -13.19
N ILE A 159 -6.77 -17.93 -11.94
CA ILE A 159 -8.19 -17.81 -11.55
C ILE A 159 -8.89 -16.71 -12.36
N VAL A 160 -8.25 -15.55 -12.48
CA VAL A 160 -8.81 -14.42 -13.23
C VAL A 160 -8.90 -14.73 -14.72
N ALA A 161 -7.91 -15.44 -15.26
CA ALA A 161 -7.87 -15.76 -16.68
C ALA A 161 -8.87 -16.85 -17.10
N GLN A 162 -9.28 -17.75 -16.19
CA GLN A 162 -10.29 -18.76 -16.49
C GLN A 162 -11.73 -18.23 -16.49
N LYS A 163 -12.03 -17.21 -15.66
CA LYS A 163 -13.38 -16.66 -15.48
C LYS A 163 -14.13 -16.32 -16.79
N PRO A 164 -13.51 -15.70 -17.82
CA PRO A 164 -14.23 -15.30 -19.02
C PRO A 164 -14.37 -16.42 -20.06
N LEU A 165 -13.67 -17.54 -19.91
CA LEU A 165 -13.34 -18.41 -21.05
C LEU A 165 -13.81 -19.87 -20.90
N GLU A 166 -14.40 -20.28 -19.76
CA GLU A 166 -14.75 -21.69 -19.47
C GLU A 166 -13.65 -22.67 -19.92
N VAL A 167 -12.38 -22.27 -19.72
CA VAL A 167 -11.24 -22.86 -20.43
C VAL A 167 -11.07 -24.31 -20.04
N SER A 168 -11.14 -25.20 -21.03
CA SER A 168 -10.89 -26.65 -20.86
C SER A 168 -9.43 -27.04 -21.13
N CYS A 169 -8.49 -26.09 -21.05
CA CYS A 169 -7.09 -26.30 -21.39
C CYS A 169 -6.12 -25.41 -20.57
N ALA A 170 -4.83 -25.75 -20.66
CA ALA A 170 -3.77 -24.97 -20.03
C ALA A 170 -3.56 -23.62 -20.73
N LEU A 171 -3.44 -22.56 -19.93
CA LEU A 171 -3.25 -21.20 -20.43
C LEU A 171 -1.77 -20.91 -20.69
N SER A 172 -1.49 -20.19 -21.78
CA SER A 172 -0.14 -19.70 -22.06
C SER A 172 0.25 -18.56 -21.11
N TRP A 173 1.55 -18.37 -20.87
CA TRP A 173 2.04 -17.22 -20.11
C TRP A 173 1.59 -15.87 -20.73
N ARG A 174 1.54 -15.77 -22.06
CA ARG A 174 1.07 -14.55 -22.74
C ARG A 174 -0.38 -14.22 -22.38
N SER A 175 -1.23 -15.25 -22.29
CA SER A 175 -2.63 -15.12 -21.90
C SER A 175 -2.73 -14.62 -20.45
N LEU A 176 -1.99 -15.25 -19.52
CA LEU A 176 -1.94 -14.82 -18.11
C LEU A 176 -1.45 -13.37 -17.99
N GLN A 177 -0.36 -13.01 -18.68
CA GLN A 177 0.22 -11.68 -18.66
C GLN A 177 -0.75 -10.62 -19.19
N HIS A 178 -1.51 -10.94 -20.24
CA HIS A 178 -2.55 -10.04 -20.76
C HIS A 178 -3.64 -9.80 -19.71
N THR A 179 -4.13 -10.87 -19.07
CA THR A 179 -5.17 -10.80 -18.05
C THR A 179 -4.74 -9.99 -16.84
N VAL A 180 -3.50 -10.13 -16.36
CA VAL A 180 -3.05 -9.41 -15.16
C VAL A 180 -2.55 -8.00 -15.43
N ARG A 181 -2.47 -7.57 -16.70
CA ARG A 181 -1.90 -6.27 -17.09
C ARG A 181 -2.52 -5.08 -16.35
N LEU A 182 -3.80 -5.16 -15.98
CA LEU A 182 -4.48 -4.08 -15.26
C LEU A 182 -3.97 -3.87 -13.83
N TYR A 183 -3.36 -4.89 -13.22
CA TYR A 183 -2.77 -4.88 -11.88
C TYR A 183 -1.28 -4.52 -11.89
N ALA A 184 -0.66 -4.42 -13.08
CA ALA A 184 0.75 -4.09 -13.20
C ALA A 184 1.02 -2.67 -12.70
N ASN A 185 2.16 -2.50 -12.03
CA ASN A 185 2.67 -1.23 -11.54
C ASN A 185 1.71 -0.53 -10.56
N GLN A 186 0.91 -1.31 -9.84
CA GLN A 186 0.05 -0.85 -8.75
C GLN A 186 0.52 -1.50 -7.45
N VAL A 187 1.12 -0.70 -6.57
CA VAL A 187 1.74 -1.19 -5.31
C VAL A 187 0.83 -0.86 -4.13
N ASN A 188 0.59 -1.82 -3.25
CA ASN A 188 -0.34 -1.65 -2.14
C ASN A 188 0.13 -0.55 -1.18
N LEU A 189 -0.81 0.27 -0.69
CA LEU A 189 -0.57 1.26 0.35
C LEU A 189 -1.32 0.92 1.62
N ILE A 190 -0.61 0.52 2.67
CA ILE A 190 -1.19 0.33 4.00
C ILE A 190 -1.41 1.70 4.65
N ARG A 191 -2.55 1.89 5.33
CA ARG A 191 -2.83 3.06 6.18
C ARG A 191 -2.78 4.45 5.51
N ALA A 192 -2.77 4.51 4.19
CA ALA A 192 -2.93 5.74 3.41
C ALA A 192 -4.40 6.08 3.09
N GLN A 193 -4.66 7.28 2.55
CA GLN A 193 -5.99 7.61 2.01
C GLN A 193 -6.30 6.85 0.71
N TYR A 194 -5.28 6.42 -0.02
CA TYR A 194 -5.39 5.66 -1.25
C TYR A 194 -5.10 4.18 -1.01
N HIS A 195 -5.69 3.31 -1.84
CA HIS A 195 -5.46 1.86 -1.75
C HIS A 195 -4.09 1.44 -2.30
N HIS A 196 -3.60 2.15 -3.31
CA HIS A 196 -2.37 1.78 -4.01
C HIS A 196 -1.65 3.01 -4.56
N LEU A 197 -0.38 2.80 -4.87
CA LEU A 197 0.50 3.70 -5.58
C LEU A 197 0.59 3.25 -7.04
N SER A 198 0.41 4.15 -7.99
CA SER A 198 0.63 3.86 -9.41
C SER A 198 2.06 4.23 -9.80
N LEU A 199 2.84 3.26 -10.28
CA LEU A 199 4.16 3.48 -10.86
C LEU A 199 4.11 3.78 -12.38
N GLY A 200 2.97 3.52 -13.04
CA GLY A 200 2.78 3.73 -14.47
C GLY A 200 2.77 5.21 -14.90
N PRO A 201 2.92 5.52 -16.20
CA PRO A 201 3.07 6.90 -16.70
C PRO A 201 1.85 7.78 -16.42
N THR A 202 0.66 7.18 -16.32
CA THR A 202 -0.57 7.87 -15.94
C THR A 202 -0.97 7.50 -14.51
N ASP A 203 -1.19 8.51 -13.69
CA ASP A 203 -1.92 8.33 -12.44
C ASP A 203 -3.38 8.08 -12.80
N LYS A 204 -3.80 6.80 -12.76
CA LYS A 204 -5.22 6.46 -12.80
C LYS A 204 -5.91 7.16 -11.62
N VAL A 205 -7.20 7.46 -11.77
CA VAL A 205 -8.02 7.98 -10.65
C VAL A 205 -7.86 7.00 -9.50
N ALA A 206 -7.15 7.42 -8.45
CA ALA A 206 -6.80 6.55 -7.36
C ALA A 206 -8.06 6.28 -6.53
N GLU A 207 -8.41 5.00 -6.40
CA GLU A 207 -9.47 4.59 -5.49
C GLU A 207 -9.15 5.05 -4.08
N THR A 208 -10.06 5.82 -3.49
CA THR A 208 -9.91 6.38 -2.16
C THR A 208 -10.59 5.51 -1.12
N ARG A 209 -9.99 5.43 0.05
CA ARG A 209 -10.66 4.91 1.25
C ARG A 209 -11.75 5.88 1.71
N PRO A 210 -12.75 5.38 2.46
CA PRO A 210 -13.78 6.24 3.03
C PRO A 210 -13.17 7.33 3.92
N PRO A 211 -13.87 8.48 4.06
CA PRO A 211 -13.46 9.49 5.02
C PRO A 211 -13.43 8.89 6.44
N TRP A 212 -12.51 9.38 7.26
CA TRP A 212 -12.44 8.96 8.66
C TRP A 212 -13.77 9.24 9.38
N LEU A 213 -14.09 8.40 10.36
CA LEU A 213 -15.29 8.52 11.19
C LEU A 213 -14.88 9.03 12.59
N CYS A 214 -15.63 9.96 13.18
CA CYS A 214 -15.60 10.18 14.64
C CYS A 214 -16.81 9.50 15.24
N ILE A 215 -16.56 8.60 16.19
CA ILE A 215 -17.57 7.94 16.98
C ILE A 215 -17.59 8.64 18.33
N ARG A 216 -18.71 9.30 18.66
CA ARG A 216 -18.92 9.91 19.97
C ARG A 216 -19.66 8.94 20.85
N LEU A 217 -19.16 8.74 22.06
CA LEU A 217 -19.65 7.72 22.99
C LEU A 217 -19.24 8.07 24.42
N PRO A 218 -19.92 7.52 25.44
CA PRO A 218 -19.45 7.56 26.82
C PRO A 218 -18.11 6.84 26.99
N GLU A 219 -17.24 7.34 27.87
CA GLU A 219 -15.92 6.75 28.15
C GLU A 219 -15.99 5.25 28.52
N GLN A 220 -17.01 4.87 29.29
CA GLN A 220 -17.24 3.49 29.73
C GLN A 220 -17.55 2.52 28.57
N ALA A 221 -18.14 3.02 27.48
CA ALA A 221 -18.53 2.21 26.33
C ALA A 221 -17.37 1.93 25.35
N GLN A 222 -16.19 2.56 25.53
CA GLN A 222 -15.08 2.44 24.58
C GLN A 222 -14.61 1.01 24.33
N ALA A 223 -14.54 0.18 25.38
CA ALA A 223 -14.07 -1.20 25.25
C ALA A 223 -15.03 -2.03 24.38
N GLN A 224 -16.34 -1.92 24.64
CA GLN A 224 -17.38 -2.61 23.89
C GLN A 224 -17.41 -2.15 22.42
N VAL A 225 -17.36 -0.83 22.18
CA VAL A 225 -17.34 -0.26 20.83
C VAL A 225 -16.13 -0.75 20.06
N ARG A 226 -14.93 -0.79 20.65
CA ARG A 226 -13.74 -1.34 19.99
C ARG A 226 -13.92 -2.81 19.56
N ALA A 227 -14.55 -3.63 20.40
CA ALA A 227 -14.85 -5.02 20.09
C ALA A 227 -15.89 -5.19 18.98
N VAL A 228 -16.83 -4.25 18.84
CA VAL A 228 -17.76 -4.22 17.69
C VAL A 228 -17.01 -3.80 16.42
N LEU A 229 -16.21 -2.74 16.48
CA LEU A 229 -15.44 -2.25 15.34
C LEU A 229 -14.49 -3.30 14.77
N SER A 230 -13.84 -4.12 15.62
CA SER A 230 -12.98 -5.21 15.17
C SER A 230 -13.74 -6.32 14.42
N ARG A 231 -15.05 -6.46 14.66
CA ARG A 231 -15.92 -7.41 13.93
C ARG A 231 -16.34 -6.87 12.56
N CYS A 232 -16.49 -5.55 12.43
CA CYS A 232 -16.82 -4.90 11.15
C CYS A 232 -15.66 -4.95 10.13
N GLY A 233 -14.43 -5.14 10.58
CA GLY A 233 -13.26 -5.36 9.72
C GLY A 233 -11.97 -4.72 10.23
N THR A 234 -10.99 -4.60 9.35
CA THR A 234 -9.72 -3.94 9.67
C THR A 234 -9.93 -2.44 9.81
N VAL A 235 -9.77 -1.96 11.04
CA VAL A 235 -9.93 -0.56 11.43
C VAL A 235 -8.71 -0.08 12.20
N ASP A 236 -8.31 1.17 11.98
CA ASP A 236 -7.33 1.85 12.82
C ASP A 236 -8.07 2.86 13.70
N ILE A 237 -7.88 2.75 15.01
CA ILE A 237 -8.61 3.54 16.01
C ILE A 237 -7.63 4.44 16.75
N ARG A 238 -7.97 5.73 16.86
CA ARG A 238 -7.23 6.72 17.65
C ARG A 238 -8.18 7.48 18.56
N CYS A 239 -7.88 7.56 19.85
CA CYS A 239 -8.64 8.41 20.77
C CYS A 239 -8.33 9.89 20.50
N LEU A 240 -9.36 10.70 20.22
CA LEU A 240 -9.25 12.15 20.15
C LEU A 240 -9.55 12.80 21.51
N SER A 241 -10.46 12.19 22.27
CA SER A 241 -10.79 12.57 23.65
C SER A 241 -11.37 11.36 24.39
N ARG A 242 -11.75 11.53 25.67
CA ARG A 242 -12.45 10.49 26.45
C ARG A 242 -13.78 10.07 25.83
N ASN A 243 -14.40 10.92 25.01
CA ASN A 243 -15.72 10.70 24.43
C ASN A 243 -15.76 10.74 22.90
N CYS A 244 -14.61 10.76 22.19
CA CYS A 244 -14.57 10.56 20.73
C CYS A 244 -13.39 9.69 20.32
N LEU A 245 -13.72 8.68 19.52
CA LEU A 245 -12.77 7.84 18.78
C LEU A 245 -12.74 8.27 17.33
N LEU A 246 -11.56 8.51 16.80
CA LEU A 246 -11.31 8.62 15.37
C LEU A 246 -11.05 7.22 14.80
N VAL A 247 -11.80 6.84 13.78
CA VAL A 247 -11.74 5.53 13.16
C VAL A 247 -11.45 5.70 11.67
N ALA A 248 -10.35 5.11 11.23
CA ALA A 248 -10.04 4.94 9.82
C ALA A 248 -10.42 3.52 9.40
N VAL A 249 -11.13 3.40 8.28
CA VAL A 249 -11.72 2.15 7.79
C VAL A 249 -11.07 1.76 6.46
N GLY A 250 -10.87 0.45 6.26
CA GLY A 250 -10.17 -0.04 5.08
C GLY A 250 -10.95 0.07 3.77
N ASN A 251 -12.29 0.08 3.80
CA ASN A 251 -13.17 0.11 2.61
C ASN A 251 -14.59 0.60 2.97
N TYR A 252 -15.38 0.96 1.95
CA TYR A 252 -16.75 1.48 2.12
C TYR A 252 -17.74 0.47 2.70
N GLY A 253 -17.54 -0.83 2.49
CA GLY A 253 -18.36 -1.88 3.12
C GLY A 253 -18.22 -1.83 4.64
N CYS A 254 -17.00 -1.89 5.14
CA CYS A 254 -16.70 -1.77 6.57
C CYS A 254 -17.23 -0.44 7.16
N ALA A 255 -17.13 0.66 6.42
CA ALA A 255 -17.70 1.95 6.84
C ALA A 255 -19.21 1.88 7.04
N ARG A 256 -19.92 1.23 6.11
CA ARG A 256 -21.37 1.03 6.18
C ARG A 256 -21.74 0.10 7.33
N ASP A 257 -21.04 -1.03 7.45
CA ASP A 257 -21.29 -2.00 8.52
C ASP A 257 -21.12 -1.37 9.92
N ILE A 258 -20.17 -0.44 10.09
CA ILE A 258 -20.00 0.33 11.33
C ILE A 258 -21.17 1.28 11.57
N VAL A 259 -21.65 1.97 10.53
CA VAL A 259 -22.79 2.89 10.66
C VAL A 259 -24.06 2.11 11.02
N GLU A 260 -24.29 0.97 10.37
CA GLU A 260 -25.41 0.07 10.65
C GLU A 260 -25.34 -0.51 12.07
N ALA A 261 -24.16 -0.94 12.53
CA ALA A 261 -23.98 -1.53 13.86
C ALA A 261 -24.33 -0.59 15.03
N PHE A 262 -24.29 0.73 14.82
CA PHE A 262 -24.62 1.73 15.84
C PHE A 262 -25.85 2.56 15.49
N GLN A 263 -26.62 2.17 14.47
CA GLN A 263 -27.78 2.93 14.02
C GLN A 263 -28.90 2.99 15.07
N GLU A 264 -29.06 1.91 15.84
CA GLU A 264 -30.11 1.78 16.87
C GLU A 264 -29.65 2.19 18.27
N ASP A 265 -28.35 2.47 18.47
CA ASP A 265 -27.80 2.85 19.77
C ASP A 265 -27.77 4.38 19.94
N PRO A 266 -28.64 4.98 20.77
CA PRO A 266 -28.67 6.44 20.95
C PRO A 266 -27.45 6.97 21.72
N SER A 267 -26.71 6.10 22.43
CA SER A 267 -25.54 6.49 23.20
C SER A 267 -24.29 6.67 22.33
N VAL A 268 -24.29 6.07 21.12
CA VAL A 268 -23.18 6.10 20.19
C VAL A 268 -23.54 6.85 18.93
N LYS A 269 -22.85 7.96 18.66
CA LYS A 269 -23.06 8.77 17.45
C LYS A 269 -21.88 8.67 16.50
N VAL A 270 -22.10 8.05 15.34
CA VAL A 270 -21.12 7.96 14.26
C VAL A 270 -21.28 9.14 13.30
N VAL A 271 -20.21 9.92 13.11
CA VAL A 271 -20.20 11.06 12.18
C VAL A 271 -18.94 11.06 11.32
N LYS A 272 -19.00 11.69 10.15
CA LYS A 272 -17.80 11.94 9.34
C LYS A 272 -16.85 12.89 10.08
N TYR A 273 -15.57 12.55 10.12
CA TYR A 273 -14.55 13.40 10.69
C TYR A 273 -14.40 14.70 9.89
N LYS A 274 -14.28 15.79 10.63
CA LYS A 274 -14.09 17.16 10.13
C LYS A 274 -13.08 17.84 11.05
N SER A 275 -11.94 18.25 10.51
CA SER A 275 -10.83 18.81 11.28
C SER A 275 -11.27 19.99 12.15
N TYR A 276 -12.00 20.95 11.57
CA TYR A 276 -12.49 22.15 12.25
C TYR A 276 -13.50 21.89 13.38
N GLN A 277 -14.24 20.76 13.35
CA GLN A 277 -15.21 20.42 14.40
C GLN A 277 -14.62 19.53 15.49
N HIS A 278 -13.70 18.64 15.13
CA HIS A 278 -13.28 17.52 15.97
C HIS A 278 -11.84 17.65 16.49
N ASN A 279 -11.01 18.48 15.89
CA ASN A 279 -9.65 18.73 16.38
C ASN A 279 -9.65 19.96 17.31
N SER A 280 -9.32 19.74 18.59
CA SER A 280 -9.29 20.78 19.61
C SER A 280 -8.32 21.91 19.29
N VAL A 281 -7.15 21.58 18.73
CA VAL A 281 -6.11 22.55 18.36
C VAL A 281 -6.60 23.44 17.22
N VAL A 282 -7.11 22.84 16.15
CA VAL A 282 -7.65 23.60 15.01
C VAL A 282 -8.82 24.48 15.45
N ARG A 283 -9.69 23.97 16.31
CA ARG A 283 -10.82 24.74 16.85
C ARG A 283 -10.33 25.92 17.70
N ALA A 284 -9.30 25.74 18.53
CA ALA A 284 -8.69 26.84 19.29
C ALA A 284 -8.06 27.89 18.37
N TRP A 285 -7.36 27.48 17.31
CA TRP A 285 -6.84 28.38 16.27
C TRP A 285 -7.96 29.16 15.55
N LEU A 286 -9.06 28.49 15.21
CA LEU A 286 -10.21 29.16 14.58
C LEU A 286 -10.87 30.18 15.50
N TRP A 287 -11.02 29.86 16.79
CA TRP A 287 -11.56 30.80 17.78
C TRP A 287 -10.64 31.98 18.03
N THR A 288 -9.34 31.74 18.18
CA THR A 288 -8.36 32.82 18.37
C THR A 288 -8.29 33.72 17.14
N ALA A 289 -8.29 33.15 15.93
CA ALA A 289 -8.38 33.93 14.70
C ALA A 289 -9.68 34.74 14.64
N ALA A 290 -10.84 34.15 14.94
CA ALA A 290 -12.13 34.85 14.91
C ALA A 290 -12.17 36.03 15.91
N VAL A 291 -11.67 35.82 17.14
CA VAL A 291 -11.60 36.87 18.16
C VAL A 291 -10.63 37.99 17.75
N ALA A 292 -9.46 37.64 17.19
CA ALA A 292 -8.52 38.63 16.69
C ALA A 292 -9.11 39.46 15.54
N SER A 293 -9.80 38.82 14.59
CA SER A 293 -10.49 39.49 13.49
C SER A 293 -11.58 40.45 13.99
N LEU A 294 -12.39 40.01 14.95
CA LEU A 294 -13.43 40.85 15.57
C LEU A 294 -12.80 42.06 16.29
N GLY A 295 -11.69 41.87 16.99
CA GLY A 295 -10.95 42.96 17.64
C GLY A 295 -10.37 43.96 16.65
N LEU A 296 -9.79 43.50 15.54
CA LEU A 296 -9.30 44.36 14.45
C LEU A 296 -10.43 45.15 13.79
N MET A 297 -11.57 44.52 13.51
CA MET A 297 -12.73 45.20 12.94
C MET A 297 -13.30 46.26 13.89
N ALA A 298 -13.40 45.95 15.18
CA ALA A 298 -13.88 46.90 16.18
C ALA A 298 -12.94 48.11 16.34
N THR A 299 -11.62 47.88 16.35
CA THR A 299 -10.62 48.97 16.43
C THR A 299 -10.62 49.84 15.17
N CYS A 300 -10.72 49.26 13.98
CA CYS A 300 -10.90 50.02 12.73
C CYS A 300 -12.19 50.85 12.73
N ALA A 301 -13.32 50.28 13.19
CA ALA A 301 -14.59 51.01 13.28
C ALA A 301 -14.50 52.18 14.26
N LEU A 302 -13.84 52.00 15.41
CA LEU A 302 -13.61 53.08 16.38
C LEU A 302 -12.70 54.18 15.81
N GLN A 303 -11.65 53.83 15.08
CA GLN A 303 -10.80 54.83 14.42
C GLN A 303 -11.54 55.61 13.33
N LEU A 304 -12.35 54.93 12.50
CA LEU A 304 -13.17 55.59 11.47
C LEU A 304 -14.22 56.52 12.10
N ALA A 305 -14.84 56.12 13.22
CA ALA A 305 -15.79 56.97 13.95
C ALA A 305 -15.10 58.18 14.63
N ALA A 306 -13.83 58.03 15.04
CA ALA A 306 -13.04 59.10 15.63
C ALA A 306 -12.54 60.13 14.60
N VAL A 307 -12.38 59.73 13.33
CA VAL A 307 -12.09 60.65 12.23
C VAL A 307 -13.38 61.43 11.91
N ARG A 308 -13.52 62.62 12.52
CA ARG A 308 -14.54 63.59 12.11
C ARG A 308 -14.36 63.90 10.64
N VAL A 309 -15.27 63.45 9.80
CA VAL A 309 -15.42 63.95 8.43
C VAL A 309 -15.79 65.43 8.55
N PRO A 310 -14.97 66.37 8.06
CA PRO A 310 -15.39 67.77 7.99
C PRO A 310 -16.56 67.82 7.01
N ILE A 311 -17.75 68.14 7.52
CA ILE A 311 -18.92 68.41 6.71
C ILE A 311 -18.64 69.75 6.01
N LEU A 312 -18.48 69.69 4.69
CA LEU A 312 -18.40 70.84 3.77
C LEU A 312 -19.81 71.35 3.49
#